data_AF-A0A929PIB2-F1
#
_entry.id   AF-A0A929PIB2-F1
#
_cell.length_a   1.000
_cell.length_b   1.000
_cell.length_c   1.000
_cell.angle_alpha   90.00
_cell.angle_beta   90.00
_cell.angle_gamma   90.00
#
_symmetry.space_group_name_H-M   'P 1'
#
loop_
_entity.id
_entity.type
_entity.pdbx_description
1 polymer ?
#
loop_
_entity_poly.entity_id
_entity_poly.type
_entity_poly.pdbx_seq_one_letter_code
_entity_poly.pdbx_strand_id
1 'polypeptide(L)'
;AIEESLHDDDSSLSGGIRVLAGKGKAKTFDIKDDYWIDVDDEKTYKLAENKLLATLKKTSDGPISRYLNRPISTRITRYLLRTDITPNHVSFFSFILAMLGAFLFFSGGYINLVIGGILAQLASIIDGCDGEIARLKFQVTEFGGWFDAVLDRYADAFLLFGLTYYVYFTDRNFLVLFIGFLAIIGTFMNSYTADKYDGLMKR
;
A
#
# COMPACT_ATOMS: atom_id res chain seq x y z
N ALA A 1 -40.76 18.32 15.43
CA ALA A 1 -39.53 18.88 14.82
C ALA A 1 -39.69 18.97 13.31
N ILE A 2 -39.83 17.85 12.57
CA ILE A 2 -40.16 17.93 11.13
C ILE A 2 -41.58 18.49 10.90
N GLU A 3 -42.58 18.05 11.65
CA GLU A 3 -43.93 18.66 11.65
C GLU A 3 -43.92 20.16 12.02
N GLU A 4 -42.90 20.59 12.76
CA GLU A 4 -42.78 21.96 13.23
C GLU A 4 -42.03 22.84 12.22
N SER A 5 -41.03 22.29 11.51
CA SER A 5 -40.41 22.99 10.38
C SER A 5 -41.34 23.06 9.16
N LEU A 6 -42.27 22.12 9.03
CA LEU A 6 -43.36 22.15 8.04
C LEU A 6 -44.28 23.37 8.22
N HIS A 7 -44.42 23.90 9.45
CA HIS A 7 -45.16 25.15 9.67
C HIS A 7 -44.43 26.39 9.15
N ASP A 8 -43.11 26.31 8.99
CA ASP A 8 -42.25 27.34 8.37
C ASP A 8 -41.97 27.03 6.88
N ASP A 9 -42.78 26.18 6.25
CA ASP A 9 -42.68 25.77 4.83
C ASP A 9 -41.36 25.05 4.47
N ASP A 10 -40.62 24.56 5.47
CA ASP A 10 -39.37 23.80 5.30
C ASP A 10 -39.59 22.33 5.67
N SER A 11 -39.89 21.50 4.66
CA SER A 11 -40.08 20.05 4.81
C SER A 11 -38.77 19.26 4.80
N SER A 12 -37.60 19.93 4.74
CA SER A 12 -36.31 19.26 4.65
C SER A 12 -35.86 18.67 5.99
N LEU A 13 -35.03 17.62 5.91
CA LEU A 13 -34.35 17.07 7.10
C LEU A 13 -33.52 18.15 7.82
N SER A 14 -32.92 19.06 7.05
CA SER A 14 -32.17 20.22 7.55
C SER A 14 -33.05 21.18 8.36
N GLY A 15 -34.28 21.42 7.92
CA GLY A 15 -35.28 22.21 8.66
C GLY A 15 -35.59 21.58 10.02
N GLY A 16 -35.86 20.26 10.03
CA GLY A 16 -36.08 19.50 11.26
C GLY A 16 -34.88 19.54 12.22
N ILE A 17 -33.65 19.42 11.70
CA ILE A 17 -32.41 19.55 12.50
C ILE A 17 -32.30 20.96 13.09
N ARG A 18 -32.63 22.01 12.33
CA ARG A 18 -32.56 23.40 12.80
C ARG A 18 -33.53 23.66 13.97
N VAL A 19 -34.75 23.12 13.90
CA VAL A 19 -35.72 23.14 15.01
C VAL A 19 -35.18 22.41 16.25
N LEU A 20 -34.57 21.24 16.07
CA LEU A 20 -33.96 20.50 17.18
C LEU A 20 -32.78 21.25 17.79
N ALA A 21 -31.96 21.91 16.97
CA ALA A 21 -30.84 22.73 17.43
C ALA A 21 -31.31 23.93 18.24
N GLY A 22 -32.35 24.64 17.79
CA GLY A 22 -32.96 25.75 18.54
C GLY A 22 -33.53 25.31 19.90
N LYS A 23 -33.96 24.05 20.02
CA LYS A 23 -34.43 23.45 21.28
C LYS A 23 -33.33 22.85 22.15
N GLY A 24 -32.06 22.98 21.78
CA GLY A 24 -30.93 22.35 22.48
C GLY A 24 -30.95 20.83 22.44
N LYS A 25 -31.70 20.23 21.51
CA LYS A 25 -31.86 18.78 21.34
C LYS A 25 -31.01 18.19 20.21
N ALA A 26 -30.35 19.03 19.41
CA ALA A 26 -29.33 18.60 18.48
C ALA A 26 -27.97 18.54 19.18
N LYS A 27 -27.24 17.43 18.98
CA LYS A 27 -25.85 17.30 19.42
C LYS A 27 -24.94 17.39 18.20
N THR A 28 -23.85 18.13 18.33
CA THR A 28 -22.77 18.15 17.34
C THR A 28 -21.74 17.08 17.68
N PHE A 29 -21.16 16.46 16.66
CA PHE A 29 -20.00 15.59 16.80
C PHE A 29 -18.82 16.29 16.15
N ASP A 30 -17.77 16.57 16.94
CA ASP A 30 -16.55 17.18 16.43
C ASP A 30 -15.70 16.11 15.73
N ILE A 31 -15.47 16.29 14.44
CA ILE A 31 -14.63 15.42 13.61
C ILE A 31 -13.13 15.78 13.72
N LYS A 32 -12.76 16.79 14.52
CA LYS A 32 -11.36 17.23 14.72
C LYS A 32 -10.67 17.53 13.38
N ASP A 33 -9.52 16.91 13.14
CA ASP A 33 -8.72 17.05 11.92
C ASP A 33 -9.18 16.10 10.79
N ASP A 34 -10.15 15.22 11.06
CA ASP A 34 -10.73 14.37 10.02
C ASP A 34 -11.63 15.20 9.11
N TYR A 35 -11.72 14.77 7.85
CA TYR A 35 -12.51 15.47 6.85
C TYR A 35 -13.85 14.76 6.62
N TRP A 36 -14.85 15.57 6.31
CA TRP A 36 -16.14 15.11 5.79
C TRP A 36 -16.43 15.81 4.46
N ILE A 37 -16.97 15.07 3.49
CA ILE A 37 -17.41 15.57 2.19
C ILE A 37 -18.74 14.92 1.89
N ASP A 38 -19.74 15.74 1.55
CA ASP A 38 -20.98 15.27 0.96
C ASP A 38 -20.76 14.93 -0.52
N VAL A 39 -21.26 13.78 -0.97
CA VAL A 39 -21.01 13.26 -2.32
C VAL A 39 -22.32 13.13 -3.07
N ASP A 40 -22.72 14.22 -3.71
CA ASP A 40 -23.99 14.32 -4.44
C ASP A 40 -23.83 14.35 -5.96
N ASP A 41 -22.63 14.67 -6.46
CA ASP A 41 -22.37 14.91 -7.88
C ASP A 41 -20.97 14.41 -8.32
N GLU A 42 -20.72 14.39 -9.63
CA GLU A 42 -19.47 13.85 -10.18
C GLU A 42 -18.22 14.65 -9.71
N LYS A 43 -18.35 15.95 -9.48
CA LYS A 43 -17.24 16.80 -9.02
C LYS A 43 -16.93 16.51 -7.56
N THR A 44 -17.93 16.42 -6.69
CA THR A 44 -17.76 16.05 -5.28
C THR A 44 -17.25 14.62 -5.13
N TYR A 45 -17.69 13.69 -5.98
CA TYR A 45 -17.15 12.33 -6.06
C TYR A 45 -15.65 12.32 -6.37
N LYS A 46 -15.20 13.02 -7.44
CA LYS A 46 -13.77 13.09 -7.79
C LYS A 46 -12.94 13.77 -6.70
N LEU A 47 -13.51 14.76 -6.01
CA LEU A 47 -12.84 15.41 -4.89
C LEU A 47 -12.65 14.44 -3.71
N ALA A 48 -13.71 13.69 -3.35
CA ALA A 48 -13.67 12.68 -2.31
C ALA A 48 -12.68 11.56 -2.64
N GLU A 49 -12.69 11.05 -3.87
CA GLU A 49 -11.74 10.03 -4.35
C GLU A 49 -10.30 10.53 -4.22
N ASN A 50 -9.99 11.73 -4.71
CA ASN A 50 -8.63 12.26 -4.61
C ASN A 50 -8.19 12.52 -3.16
N LYS A 51 -9.10 12.93 -2.28
CA LYS A 51 -8.79 13.05 -0.85
C LYS A 51 -8.51 11.69 -0.21
N LEU A 52 -9.33 10.68 -0.47
CA LEU A 52 -9.11 9.31 0.02
C LEU A 52 -7.77 8.75 -0.47
N LEU A 53 -7.42 8.96 -1.74
CA LEU A 53 -6.13 8.51 -2.26
C LEU A 53 -4.95 9.28 -1.65
N ALA A 54 -5.14 10.54 -1.25
CA ALA A 54 -4.10 11.33 -0.60
C ALA A 54 -3.74 10.82 0.80
N THR A 55 -4.68 10.17 1.51
CA THR A 55 -4.42 9.58 2.84
C THR A 55 -3.54 8.33 2.79
N LEU A 56 -3.32 7.75 1.61
CA LEU A 56 -2.54 6.53 1.44
C LEU A 56 -1.04 6.69 1.61
N LYS A 57 -0.54 7.93 1.45
CA LYS A 57 0.89 8.23 1.57
C LYS A 57 1.29 8.10 3.03
N LYS A 58 2.17 7.14 3.34
CA LYS A 58 2.67 6.97 4.71
C LYS A 58 3.85 7.91 4.94
N THR A 59 3.89 8.53 6.11
CA THR A 59 5.04 9.34 6.55
C THR A 59 6.30 8.49 6.76
N SER A 60 6.14 7.19 6.98
CA SER A 60 7.22 6.20 7.07
C SER A 60 7.73 5.70 5.72
N ASP A 61 7.09 6.04 4.60
CA ASP A 61 7.56 5.61 3.28
C ASP A 61 8.95 6.20 3.02
N GLY A 62 9.89 5.35 2.63
CA GLY A 62 11.23 5.76 2.19
C GLY A 62 11.18 6.63 0.93
N PRO A 63 12.29 7.29 0.56
CA PRO A 63 12.30 8.24 -0.56
C PRO A 63 11.87 7.63 -1.89
N ILE A 64 12.37 6.42 -2.21
CA ILE A 64 12.02 5.71 -3.45
C ILE A 64 10.52 5.39 -3.46
N SER A 65 10.01 4.80 -2.38
CA SER A 65 8.59 4.49 -2.27
C SER A 65 7.73 5.75 -2.41
N ARG A 66 8.11 6.85 -1.76
CA ARG A 66 7.36 8.11 -1.74
C ARG A 66 7.31 8.83 -3.09
N TYR A 67 8.46 8.94 -3.77
CA TYR A 67 8.58 9.78 -4.97
C TYR A 67 8.45 9.00 -6.28
N LEU A 68 8.80 7.71 -6.28
CA LEU A 68 8.74 6.87 -7.48
C LEU A 68 7.55 5.91 -7.44
N ASN A 69 7.44 5.09 -6.39
CA ASN A 69 6.46 3.99 -6.39
C ASN A 69 5.03 4.53 -6.17
N ARG A 70 4.80 5.37 -5.15
CA ARG A 70 3.46 5.87 -4.77
C ARG A 70 2.70 6.54 -5.92
N PRO A 71 3.30 7.43 -6.73
CA PRO A 71 2.58 8.00 -7.88
C PRO A 71 2.09 6.98 -8.90
N ILE A 72 2.78 5.84 -9.02
CA ILE A 72 2.42 4.77 -9.95
C ILE A 72 1.44 3.80 -9.28
N SER A 73 1.76 3.32 -8.07
CA SER A 73 0.93 2.39 -7.29
C SER A 73 -0.48 2.96 -7.07
N THR A 74 -0.60 4.22 -6.65
CA THR A 74 -1.92 4.83 -6.40
C THR A 74 -2.79 4.92 -7.66
N ARG A 75 -2.19 5.08 -8.85
CA ARG A 75 -2.94 5.04 -10.12
C ARG A 75 -3.40 3.62 -10.45
N ILE A 76 -2.54 2.62 -10.23
CA ILE A 76 -2.88 1.21 -10.40
C ILE A 76 -3.99 0.82 -9.43
N THR A 77 -3.82 1.14 -8.14
CA THR A 77 -4.82 0.95 -7.09
C THR A 77 -6.16 1.54 -7.48
N ARG A 78 -6.22 2.78 -7.98
CA ARG A 78 -7.48 3.40 -8.44
C ARG A 78 -8.24 2.53 -9.44
N TYR A 79 -7.53 1.88 -10.36
CA TYR A 79 -8.15 0.95 -11.32
C TYR A 79 -8.55 -0.36 -10.65
N LEU A 80 -7.69 -0.94 -9.82
CA LEU A 80 -7.94 -2.21 -9.12
C LEU A 80 -9.10 -2.13 -8.11
N LEU A 81 -9.34 -0.97 -7.51
CA LEU A 81 -10.48 -0.76 -6.59
C LEU A 81 -11.84 -0.97 -7.26
N ARG A 82 -11.92 -0.87 -8.59
CA ARG A 82 -13.14 -1.12 -9.36
C ARG A 82 -13.39 -2.61 -9.64
N THR A 83 -12.51 -3.47 -9.14
CA THR A 83 -12.55 -4.92 -9.33
C THR A 83 -12.66 -5.64 -7.98
N ASP A 84 -13.03 -6.93 -7.99
CA ASP A 84 -13.15 -7.76 -6.79
C ASP A 84 -11.81 -8.33 -6.29
N ILE A 85 -10.68 -7.81 -6.79
CA ILE A 85 -9.35 -8.24 -6.37
C ILE A 85 -9.14 -7.90 -4.88
N THR A 86 -8.64 -8.89 -4.13
CA THR A 86 -8.30 -8.77 -2.71
C THR A 86 -6.83 -8.36 -2.53
N PRO A 87 -6.45 -7.76 -1.39
CA PRO A 87 -5.05 -7.43 -1.09
C PRO A 87 -4.11 -8.62 -1.27
N ASN A 88 -4.46 -9.79 -0.72
CA ASN A 88 -3.62 -10.98 -0.79
C ASN A 88 -3.37 -11.48 -2.23
N HIS A 89 -4.31 -11.27 -3.16
CA HIS A 89 -4.07 -11.57 -4.57
C HIS A 89 -3.00 -10.66 -5.17
N VAL A 90 -2.94 -9.40 -4.74
CA VAL A 90 -1.94 -8.43 -5.20
C VAL A 90 -0.57 -8.76 -4.63
N SER A 91 -0.45 -9.07 -3.33
CA SER A 91 0.83 -9.50 -2.71
C SER A 91 1.36 -10.79 -3.35
N PHE A 92 0.48 -11.75 -3.65
CA PHE A 92 0.91 -12.97 -4.34
C PHE A 92 1.37 -12.69 -5.78
N PHE A 93 0.72 -11.76 -6.47
CA PHE A 93 1.10 -11.36 -7.82
C PHE A 93 2.43 -10.57 -7.84
N SER A 94 2.66 -9.65 -6.89
CA SER A 94 3.96 -8.95 -6.74
C SER A 94 5.07 -9.96 -6.50
N PHE A 95 4.83 -10.95 -5.65
CA PHE A 95 5.76 -12.06 -5.40
C PHE A 95 6.10 -12.85 -6.67
N ILE A 96 5.11 -13.23 -7.49
CA ILE A 96 5.37 -13.93 -8.76
C ILE A 96 6.27 -13.09 -9.68
N LEU A 97 6.03 -11.78 -9.79
CA LEU A 97 6.88 -10.91 -10.61
C LEU A 97 8.32 -10.85 -10.08
N ALA A 98 8.49 -10.79 -8.76
CA ALA A 98 9.82 -10.86 -8.15
C ALA A 98 10.50 -12.22 -8.44
N MET A 99 9.78 -13.32 -8.39
CA MET A 99 10.31 -14.65 -8.73
C MET A 99 10.72 -14.75 -10.20
N LEU A 100 9.95 -14.17 -11.12
CA LEU A 100 10.34 -14.08 -12.53
C LEU A 100 11.61 -13.22 -12.70
N GLY A 101 11.71 -12.09 -11.98
CA GLY A 101 12.90 -11.26 -11.96
C GLY A 101 14.13 -12.02 -11.42
N ALA A 102 13.97 -12.76 -10.33
CA ALA A 102 15.00 -13.60 -9.74
C ALA A 102 15.47 -14.70 -10.70
N PHE A 103 14.54 -15.34 -11.41
CA PHE A 103 14.85 -16.33 -12.43
C PHE A 103 15.65 -15.73 -13.60
N LEU A 104 15.31 -14.51 -14.04
CA LEU A 104 16.08 -13.81 -15.07
C LEU A 104 17.48 -13.41 -14.59
N PHE A 105 17.61 -12.96 -13.34
CA PHE A 105 18.92 -12.72 -12.74
C PHE A 105 19.76 -13.98 -12.69
N PHE A 106 19.16 -15.10 -12.27
CA PHE A 106 19.81 -16.40 -12.26
C PHE A 106 20.24 -16.86 -13.66
N SER A 107 19.39 -16.66 -14.67
CA SER A 107 19.65 -17.05 -16.06
C SER A 107 20.80 -16.25 -16.69
N GLY A 108 21.00 -15.02 -16.23
CA GLY A 108 22.16 -14.22 -16.61
C GLY A 108 22.10 -13.61 -18.00
N GLY A 109 23.12 -12.81 -18.34
CA GLY A 109 23.20 -12.07 -19.59
C GLY A 109 22.55 -10.69 -19.51
N TYR A 110 23.11 -9.73 -20.24
CA TYR A 110 22.76 -8.31 -20.10
C TYR A 110 21.26 -8.02 -20.22
N ILE A 111 20.60 -8.58 -21.24
CA ILE A 111 19.16 -8.35 -21.47
C ILE A 111 18.33 -8.93 -20.32
N ASN A 112 18.64 -10.13 -19.85
CA ASN A 112 17.91 -10.76 -18.74
C ASN A 112 18.12 -9.99 -17.44
N LEU A 113 19.32 -9.47 -17.18
CA LEU A 113 19.56 -8.60 -16.03
C LEU A 113 18.74 -7.31 -16.10
N VAL A 114 18.65 -6.67 -17.27
CA VAL A 114 17.84 -5.46 -17.45
C VAL A 114 16.36 -5.77 -17.22
N ILE A 115 15.82 -6.82 -17.85
CA ILE A 115 14.42 -7.20 -17.69
C ILE A 115 14.13 -7.64 -16.26
N GLY A 116 15.04 -8.40 -15.63
CA GLY A 116 14.91 -8.83 -14.23
C GLY A 116 14.86 -7.65 -13.26
N GLY A 117 15.69 -6.62 -13.48
CA GLY A 117 15.65 -5.38 -12.71
C GLY A 117 14.35 -4.60 -12.90
N ILE A 118 13.84 -4.53 -14.14
CA ILE A 118 12.54 -3.92 -14.42
C ILE A 118 11.42 -4.69 -13.71
N LEU A 119 11.42 -6.02 -13.75
CA LEU A 119 10.42 -6.84 -13.06
C LEU A 119 10.49 -6.68 -11.54
N ALA A 120 11.69 -6.64 -10.95
CA ALA A 120 11.87 -6.39 -9.52
C ALA A 120 11.33 -5.01 -9.12
N GLN A 121 11.60 -3.97 -9.93
CA GLN A 121 11.05 -2.64 -9.70
C GLN A 121 9.51 -2.61 -9.86
N LEU A 122 8.96 -3.32 -10.84
CA LEU A 122 7.51 -3.45 -11.01
C LEU A 122 6.88 -4.20 -9.84
N ALA A 123 7.50 -5.27 -9.35
CA ALA A 123 7.07 -5.98 -8.15
C ALA A 123 6.99 -5.02 -6.96
N SER A 124 8.04 -4.21 -6.71
CA SER A 124 8.06 -3.20 -5.64
C SER A 124 6.98 -2.12 -5.77
N ILE A 125 6.56 -1.77 -6.99
CA ILE A 125 5.46 -0.81 -7.21
C ILE A 125 4.10 -1.47 -6.92
N ILE A 126 3.90 -2.70 -7.40
CA ILE A 126 2.64 -3.42 -7.25
C ILE A 126 2.42 -3.87 -5.81
N ASP A 127 3.49 -4.25 -5.13
CA ASP A 127 3.50 -4.59 -3.72
C ASP A 127 2.84 -3.47 -2.89
N GLY A 128 3.27 -2.23 -3.08
CA GLY A 128 2.64 -1.08 -2.42
C GLY A 128 1.14 -0.88 -2.68
N CYS A 129 0.55 -1.51 -3.71
CA CYS A 129 -0.88 -1.46 -4.01
C CYS A 129 -1.72 -2.33 -3.06
N ASP A 130 -1.16 -3.42 -2.52
CA ASP A 130 -1.93 -4.36 -1.70
C ASP A 130 -2.44 -3.71 -0.41
N GLY A 131 -1.58 -2.94 0.27
CA GLY A 131 -1.87 -2.24 1.49
C GLY A 131 -2.69 -0.98 1.22
N GLU A 132 -2.54 -0.38 0.04
CA GLU A 132 -3.44 0.69 -0.40
C GLU A 132 -4.86 0.16 -0.58
N ILE A 133 -5.03 -0.97 -1.26
CA ILE A 133 -6.34 -1.63 -1.45
C ILE A 133 -6.90 -2.09 -0.09
N ALA A 134 -6.08 -2.67 0.78
CA ALA A 134 -6.50 -3.11 2.11
C ALA A 134 -7.07 -1.95 2.93
N ARG A 135 -6.42 -0.79 2.90
CA ARG A 135 -6.89 0.41 3.62
C ARG A 135 -8.17 0.99 3.02
N LEU A 136 -8.27 1.08 1.69
CA LEU A 136 -9.42 1.70 1.03
C LEU A 136 -10.66 0.82 1.02
N LYS A 137 -10.48 -0.50 0.95
CA LYS A 137 -11.58 -1.47 1.03
C LYS A 137 -11.91 -1.86 2.47
N PHE A 138 -11.22 -1.30 3.47
CA PHE A 138 -11.34 -1.69 4.88
C PHE A 138 -11.13 -3.19 5.13
N GLN A 139 -10.22 -3.80 4.36
CA GLN A 139 -9.85 -5.22 4.40
C GLN A 139 -8.50 -5.45 5.08
N VAL A 140 -8.06 -4.54 5.96
CA VAL A 140 -6.82 -4.70 6.72
C VAL A 140 -6.99 -5.86 7.71
N THR A 141 -6.08 -6.84 7.64
CA THR A 141 -6.08 -8.01 8.54
C THR A 141 -4.66 -8.30 9.03
N GLU A 142 -4.52 -8.87 10.22
CA GLU A 142 -3.22 -9.29 10.76
C GLU A 142 -2.55 -10.34 9.87
N PHE A 143 -3.34 -11.31 9.38
CA PHE A 143 -2.84 -12.32 8.44
C PHE A 143 -2.32 -11.69 7.15
N GLY A 144 -3.04 -10.72 6.57
CA GLY A 144 -2.61 -10.03 5.35
C GLY A 144 -1.28 -9.32 5.54
N GLY A 145 -1.11 -8.58 6.64
CA GLY A 145 0.16 -7.92 6.96
C GLY A 145 1.32 -8.90 7.19
N TRP A 146 1.05 -10.03 7.84
CA TRP A 146 2.05 -11.11 7.99
C TRP A 146 2.39 -11.77 6.65
N PHE A 147 1.39 -12.06 5.82
CA PHE A 147 1.56 -12.73 4.53
C PHE A 147 2.39 -11.87 3.56
N ASP A 148 2.07 -10.59 3.46
CA ASP A 148 2.82 -9.58 2.72
C ASP A 148 4.31 -9.54 3.17
N ALA A 149 4.54 -9.35 4.47
CA ALA A 149 5.89 -9.32 5.03
C ALA A 149 6.70 -10.59 4.75
N VAL A 150 6.08 -11.77 4.82
CA VAL A 150 6.73 -13.05 4.52
C VAL A 150 7.10 -13.15 3.04
N LEU A 151 6.16 -12.85 2.13
CA LEU A 151 6.42 -12.91 0.68
C LEU A 151 7.55 -11.95 0.27
N ASP A 152 7.58 -10.76 0.85
CA ASP A 152 8.66 -9.79 0.69
C ASP A 152 10.03 -10.36 1.06
N ARG A 153 10.14 -11.06 2.21
CA ARG A 153 11.40 -11.67 2.63
C ARG A 153 11.86 -12.74 1.64
N TYR A 154 10.94 -13.57 1.15
CA TYR A 154 11.26 -14.56 0.14
C TYR A 154 11.67 -13.91 -1.19
N ALA A 155 10.93 -12.92 -1.67
CA ALA A 155 11.23 -12.18 -2.89
C ALA A 155 12.64 -11.58 -2.86
N ASP A 156 12.97 -10.84 -1.79
CA ASP A 156 14.28 -10.23 -1.57
C ASP A 156 15.39 -11.30 -1.60
N ALA A 157 15.19 -12.42 -0.89
CA ALA A 157 16.15 -13.50 -0.84
C ALA A 157 16.39 -14.14 -2.22
N PHE A 158 15.32 -14.43 -2.97
CA PHE A 158 15.44 -15.04 -4.29
C PHE A 158 16.09 -14.09 -5.32
N LEU A 159 15.76 -12.80 -5.31
CA LEU A 159 16.37 -11.80 -6.18
C LEU A 159 17.88 -11.69 -5.92
N LEU A 160 18.27 -11.52 -4.65
CA LEU A 160 19.68 -11.42 -4.26
C LEU A 160 20.43 -12.72 -4.52
N PHE A 161 19.80 -13.88 -4.27
CA PHE A 161 20.40 -15.18 -4.58
C PHE A 161 20.63 -15.36 -6.08
N GLY A 162 19.64 -15.07 -6.91
CA GLY A 162 19.74 -15.18 -8.37
C GLY A 162 20.89 -14.32 -8.92
N LEU A 163 21.00 -13.07 -8.45
CA LEU A 163 22.08 -12.17 -8.84
C LEU A 163 23.45 -12.66 -8.35
N THR A 164 23.55 -13.05 -7.07
CA THR A 164 24.79 -13.54 -6.46
C THR A 164 25.29 -14.80 -7.18
N TYR A 165 24.37 -15.72 -7.47
CA TYR A 165 24.68 -16.96 -8.19
C TYR A 165 25.25 -16.66 -9.57
N TYR A 166 24.60 -15.79 -10.34
CA TYR A 166 25.05 -15.46 -11.70
C TYR A 166 26.45 -14.82 -11.72
N VAL A 167 26.70 -13.88 -10.80
CA VAL A 167 28.02 -13.23 -10.70
C VAL A 167 29.08 -14.25 -10.27
N TYR A 168 28.78 -15.11 -9.29
CA TYR A 168 29.68 -16.18 -8.89
C TYR A 168 29.98 -17.16 -10.04
N PHE A 169 28.97 -17.54 -10.81
CA PHE A 169 29.14 -18.44 -11.94
C PHE A 169 30.10 -17.87 -13.01
N THR A 170 30.04 -16.55 -13.20
CA THR A 170 30.86 -15.81 -14.18
C THR A 170 32.29 -15.59 -13.69
N ASP A 171 32.47 -15.02 -12.49
CA ASP A 171 33.78 -14.60 -11.99
C ASP A 171 34.52 -15.70 -11.20
N ARG A 172 33.80 -16.75 -10.77
CA ARG A 172 34.29 -17.85 -9.91
C ARG A 172 34.98 -17.39 -8.63
N ASN A 173 34.68 -16.17 -8.18
CA ASN A 173 35.26 -15.57 -6.99
C ASN A 173 34.38 -15.84 -5.77
N PHE A 174 34.94 -16.55 -4.78
CA PHE A 174 34.23 -16.87 -3.54
C PHE A 174 33.81 -15.64 -2.73
N LEU A 175 34.50 -14.50 -2.89
CA LEU A 175 34.10 -13.23 -2.25
C LEU A 175 32.69 -12.80 -2.64
N VAL A 176 32.23 -13.14 -3.85
CA VAL A 176 30.87 -12.82 -4.31
C VAL A 176 29.83 -13.52 -3.45
N LEU A 177 30.06 -14.80 -3.09
CA LEU A 177 29.16 -15.54 -2.22
C LEU A 177 29.11 -14.93 -0.82
N PHE A 178 30.26 -14.49 -0.31
CA PHE A 178 30.32 -13.81 1.00
C PHE A 178 29.57 -12.48 0.98
N ILE A 179 29.74 -11.66 -0.07
CA ILE A 179 29.01 -10.40 -0.24
C ILE A 179 27.51 -10.65 -0.39
N GLY A 180 27.10 -11.61 -1.22
CA GLY A 180 25.69 -11.95 -1.41
C GLY A 180 25.03 -12.46 -0.13
N PHE A 181 25.74 -13.28 0.66
CA PHE A 181 25.29 -13.72 1.97
C PHE A 181 25.09 -12.54 2.94
N LEU A 182 26.06 -11.63 3.01
CA LEU A 182 25.94 -10.41 3.82
C LEU A 182 24.79 -9.51 3.35
N ALA A 183 24.54 -9.42 2.04
CA ALA A 183 23.43 -8.66 1.49
C ALA A 183 22.07 -9.25 1.93
N ILE A 184 21.89 -10.57 1.82
CA ILE A 184 20.65 -11.25 2.25
C ILE A 184 20.44 -11.06 3.76
N ILE A 185 21.48 -11.25 4.57
CA ILE A 185 21.41 -11.01 6.02
C ILE A 185 21.06 -9.55 6.30
N GLY A 186 21.71 -8.61 5.63
CA GLY A 186 21.45 -7.18 5.80
C GLY A 186 19.98 -6.83 5.56
N THR A 187 19.41 -7.33 4.46
CA THR A 187 18.00 -7.11 4.13
C THR A 187 17.06 -7.73 5.17
N PHE A 188 17.39 -8.93 5.67
CA PHE A 188 16.58 -9.60 6.69
C PHE A 188 16.67 -8.88 8.04
N MET A 189 17.86 -8.44 8.44
CA MET A 189 18.08 -7.70 9.69
C MET A 189 17.41 -6.35 9.68
N ASN A 190 17.42 -5.64 8.55
CA ASN A 190 16.72 -4.36 8.42
C ASN A 190 15.22 -4.53 8.72
N SER A 191 14.56 -5.51 8.10
CA SER A 191 13.13 -5.72 8.35
C SER A 191 12.82 -6.35 9.70
N TYR A 192 13.65 -7.29 10.17
CA TYR A 192 13.45 -7.91 11.48
C TYR A 192 13.57 -6.91 12.63
N THR A 193 14.57 -6.03 12.58
CA THR A 193 14.76 -5.01 13.63
C THR A 193 13.61 -4.00 13.63
N ALA A 194 13.12 -3.60 12.45
CA ALA A 194 11.95 -2.73 12.33
C ALA A 194 10.67 -3.38 12.89
N ASP A 195 10.37 -4.62 12.49
CA ASP A 195 9.21 -5.37 12.97
C ASP A 195 9.27 -5.62 14.49
N LYS A 196 10.46 -5.98 14.99
CA LYS A 196 10.67 -6.19 16.43
C LYS A 196 10.55 -4.90 17.24
N TYR A 197 11.04 -3.78 16.71
CA TYR A 197 10.87 -2.46 17.33
C TYR A 197 9.39 -2.08 17.39
N ASP A 198 8.67 -2.22 16.29
CA ASP A 198 7.24 -1.89 16.22
C ASP A 198 6.42 -2.78 17.17
N GLY A 199 6.72 -4.07 17.28
CA GLY A 199 6.04 -4.99 18.19
C GLY A 199 6.30 -4.76 19.69
N LEU A 200 7.47 -4.20 20.05
CA LEU A 200 7.87 -4.00 21.45
C LEU A 200 7.68 -2.55 21.94
N MET A 201 7.96 -1.55 21.09
CA MET A 201 8.16 -0.15 21.49
C MET A 201 7.00 0.77 21.10
N LYS A 202 6.11 0.36 20.19
CA LYS A 202 4.88 1.12 19.84
C LYS A 202 3.66 0.75 20.69
N ARG A 203 3.85 0.09 21.84
CA ARG A 203 2.78 -0.13 22.83
C ARG A 203 2.52 1.12 23.66
#